data_AF-A0A7R9TZY3-F1
#
_entry.id   AF-A0A7R9TZY3-F1
#
_cell.length_a   1.000
_cell.length_b   1.000
_cell.length_c   1.000
_cell.angle_alpha   90.00
_cell.angle_beta   90.00
_cell.angle_gamma   90.00
#
_symmetry.space_group_name_H-M   'P 1'
#
loop_
_entity.id
_entity.type
_entity.pdbx_description
1 polymer ?
#
loop_
_entity_poly.entity_id
_entity_poly.type
_entity_poly.pdbx_seq_one_letter_code
_entity_poly.pdbx_strand_id
1 'polypeptide(L)'
;MAPSAEEEMAAAERRAAAATKQLLFTVPRVGVGVLAARAGDAGGRVLVGRRLNAHGEGTWALPGGHLEYGETPEECAVREMLEETGLRLSNPRCVAVENCVWQPPAPQRHYVTVFVAGELEVGA
;
A
#
# COMPACT_ATOMS: atom_id res chain seq x y z
N MET A 1 2.69 -43.23 21.59
CA MET A 1 1.22 -43.19 21.52
C MET A 1 0.85 -42.38 20.30
N ALA A 2 -0.19 -42.79 19.55
CA ALA A 2 -0.70 -42.00 18.44
C ALA A 2 -1.41 -40.75 18.98
N PRO A 3 -1.38 -39.62 18.25
CA PRO A 3 -2.11 -38.41 18.64
C PRO A 3 -3.61 -38.68 18.72
N SER A 4 -4.31 -37.95 19.58
CA SER A 4 -5.77 -38.02 19.66
C SER A 4 -6.41 -37.34 18.45
N ALA A 5 -7.67 -37.70 18.17
CA ALA A 5 -8.44 -37.07 17.08
C ALA A 5 -8.55 -35.53 17.22
N GLU A 6 -8.55 -35.03 18.46
CA GLU A 6 -8.56 -33.59 18.75
C GLU A 6 -7.22 -32.92 18.41
N GLU A 7 -6.10 -33.59 18.70
CA GLU A 7 -4.76 -33.11 18.35
C GLU A 7 -4.54 -33.09 16.83
N GLU A 8 -5.07 -34.08 16.12
CA GLU A 8 -5.04 -34.14 14.66
C GLU A 8 -5.87 -33.02 14.02
N MET A 9 -7.08 -32.75 14.53
CA MET A 9 -7.95 -31.67 14.06
C MET A 9 -7.28 -30.30 14.25
N ALA A 10 -6.76 -30.01 15.45
CA ALA A 10 -6.08 -28.74 15.73
C ALA A 10 -4.80 -28.56 14.88
N ALA A 11 -4.09 -29.65 14.53
CA ALA A 11 -2.96 -29.59 13.62
C ALA A 11 -3.39 -29.32 12.17
N ALA A 12 -4.50 -29.90 11.73
CA ALA A 12 -5.08 -29.66 10.40
C ALA A 12 -5.55 -28.20 10.27
N GLU A 13 -6.23 -27.65 11.28
CA GLU A 13 -6.66 -26.24 11.31
C GLU A 13 -5.46 -25.28 11.28
N ARG A 14 -4.40 -25.56 12.05
CA ARG A 14 -3.15 -24.77 12.01
C ARG A 14 -2.48 -24.82 10.64
N ARG A 15 -2.46 -25.98 9.96
CA ARG A 15 -1.94 -26.11 8.60
C ARG A 15 -2.81 -25.36 7.58
N ALA A 16 -4.14 -25.44 7.71
CA ALA A 16 -5.06 -24.72 6.84
C ALA A 16 -4.91 -23.20 7.02
N ALA A 17 -4.83 -22.70 8.26
CA ALA A 17 -4.60 -21.28 8.54
C ALA A 17 -3.22 -20.81 8.03
N ALA A 18 -2.17 -21.62 8.18
CA ALA A 18 -0.85 -21.33 7.65
C ALA A 18 -0.85 -21.31 6.11
N ALA A 19 -1.54 -22.26 5.46
CA ALA A 19 -1.67 -22.33 4.01
C ALA A 19 -2.49 -21.15 3.45
N THR A 20 -3.61 -20.78 4.10
CA THR A 20 -4.39 -19.58 3.75
C THR A 20 -3.57 -18.32 3.90
N LYS A 21 -2.82 -18.20 5.00
CA LYS A 21 -1.92 -17.07 5.23
C LYS A 21 -0.79 -17.04 4.20
N GLN A 22 -0.25 -18.19 3.81
CA GLN A 22 0.78 -18.32 2.78
C GLN A 22 0.23 -17.96 1.39
N LEU A 23 -0.99 -18.39 1.04
CA LEU A 23 -1.69 -17.99 -0.18
C LEU A 23 -1.89 -16.47 -0.26
N LEU A 24 -2.29 -15.83 0.85
CA LEU A 24 -2.41 -14.37 0.94
C LEU A 24 -1.10 -13.60 0.70
N PHE A 25 0.07 -14.24 0.89
CA PHE A 25 1.37 -13.66 0.57
C PHE A 25 1.88 -13.98 -0.83
N THR A 26 1.23 -14.89 -1.56
CA THR A 26 1.61 -15.27 -2.93
C THR A 26 0.86 -14.50 -4.02
N VAL A 27 -0.24 -13.82 -3.69
CA VAL A 27 -0.98 -13.00 -4.64
C VAL A 27 -0.40 -11.58 -4.64
N PRO A 28 -0.06 -11.00 -5.81
CA PRO A 28 0.36 -9.61 -5.89
C PRO A 28 -0.71 -8.69 -5.33
N ARG A 29 -0.30 -7.75 -4.46
CA ARG A 29 -1.20 -6.71 -3.95
C ARG A 29 -1.11 -5.45 -4.80
N VAL A 30 -2.20 -4.68 -4.84
CA VAL A 30 -2.20 -3.38 -5.51
C VAL A 30 -2.03 -2.28 -4.46
N GLY A 31 -0.99 -1.47 -4.62
CA GLY A 31 -0.76 -0.27 -3.84
C GLY A 31 -0.93 0.98 -4.69
N VAL A 32 -1.24 2.10 -4.05
CA VAL A 32 -1.30 3.42 -4.68
C VAL A 32 -0.32 4.35 -3.98
N GLY A 33 0.55 5.01 -4.73
CA GLY A 33 1.48 6.03 -4.22
C GLY A 33 1.18 7.39 -4.84
N VAL A 34 1.15 8.44 -4.02
CA VAL A 34 0.67 9.76 -4.45
C VAL A 34 1.79 10.78 -4.60
N LEU A 35 1.94 11.31 -5.82
CA LEU A 35 2.81 12.43 -6.16
C LEU A 35 1.99 13.73 -6.10
N ALA A 36 1.80 14.25 -4.89
CA ALA A 36 1.03 15.47 -4.66
C ALA A 36 1.93 16.71 -4.72
N ALA A 37 1.67 17.62 -5.66
CA ALA A 37 2.38 18.89 -5.80
C ALA A 37 1.45 20.07 -5.52
N ARG A 38 1.99 21.21 -5.10
CA ARG A 38 1.20 22.44 -4.98
C ARG A 38 0.85 22.94 -6.39
N ALA A 39 -0.42 23.32 -6.61
CA ALA A 39 -0.85 23.91 -7.88
C ALA A 39 -0.01 25.14 -8.25
N GLY A 40 0.45 25.19 -9.50
CA GLY A 40 1.30 26.28 -10.01
C GLY A 40 2.76 26.26 -9.51
N ASP A 41 3.19 25.24 -8.76
CA ASP A 41 4.59 25.12 -8.33
C ASP A 41 5.50 24.60 -9.46
N ALA A 42 6.22 25.52 -10.12
CA ALA A 42 7.22 25.18 -11.11
C ALA A 42 8.45 24.45 -10.54
N GLY A 43 8.60 24.39 -9.21
CA GLY A 43 9.72 23.77 -8.52
C GLY A 43 9.68 22.23 -8.46
N GLY A 44 8.60 21.59 -8.93
CA GLY A 44 8.51 20.13 -8.99
C GLY A 44 8.57 19.42 -7.63
N ARG A 45 8.28 20.14 -6.54
CA ARG A 45 8.28 19.57 -5.19
C ARG A 45 7.02 18.74 -4.97
N VAL A 46 7.19 17.61 -4.31
CA VAL A 46 6.09 16.72 -3.93
C VAL A 46 6.05 16.52 -2.42
N LEU A 47 4.85 16.23 -1.90
CA LEU A 47 4.66 15.88 -0.50
C LEU A 47 5.27 14.51 -0.19
N VAL A 48 6.01 14.43 0.92
CA VAL A 48 6.51 13.16 1.47
C VAL A 48 6.27 13.13 2.97
N GLY A 49 5.94 11.95 3.49
CA GLY A 49 5.81 11.67 4.91
C GLY A 49 7.00 10.87 5.44
N ARG A 50 7.36 11.06 6.71
CA ARG A 50 8.35 10.20 7.39
C ARG A 50 7.61 9.06 8.10
N ARG A 51 7.96 7.81 7.78
CA ARG A 51 7.30 6.62 8.31
C ARG A 51 7.57 6.46 9.81
N LEU A 52 6.51 6.29 10.62
CA LEU A 52 6.61 6.17 12.08
C LEU A 52 6.63 4.71 12.59
N ASN A 53 5.87 3.79 12.00
CA ASN A 53 5.60 2.46 12.59
C ASN A 53 5.65 1.27 11.60
N ALA A 54 6.39 1.38 10.50
CA ALA A 54 6.35 0.39 9.43
C ALA A 54 7.74 0.02 8.92
N HIS A 55 7.83 -1.00 8.05
CA HIS A 55 9.06 -1.34 7.33
C HIS A 55 9.69 -0.07 6.72
N GLY A 56 10.93 0.24 7.10
CA GLY A 56 11.58 1.52 6.77
C GLY A 56 11.23 2.66 7.74
N GLU A 57 11.14 2.39 9.04
CA GLU A 57 10.99 3.46 10.04
C GLU A 57 12.06 4.54 9.84
N GLY A 58 11.63 5.81 9.89
CA GLY A 58 12.50 6.95 9.66
C GLY A 58 12.81 7.25 8.19
N THR A 59 12.39 6.42 7.23
CA THR A 59 12.52 6.74 5.81
C THR A 59 11.38 7.66 5.33
N TRP A 60 11.66 8.38 4.24
CA TRP A 60 10.66 9.17 3.53
C TRP A 60 9.90 8.30 2.54
N ALA A 61 8.59 8.48 2.49
CA ALA A 61 7.72 7.82 1.52
C ALA A 61 6.66 8.81 1.01
N LEU A 62 6.15 8.53 -0.18
CA LEU A 62 4.93 9.17 -0.66
C LEU A 62 3.75 8.74 0.24
N PRO A 63 2.74 9.61 0.43
CA PRO A 63 1.45 9.19 0.95
C PRO A 63 0.82 8.13 0.07
N GLY A 64 -0.02 7.28 0.65
CA GLY A 64 -0.76 6.25 -0.09
C GLY A 64 -0.86 4.92 0.63
N GLY A 65 -1.69 4.04 0.08
CA GLY A 65 -2.03 2.78 0.73
C GLY A 65 -2.49 1.70 -0.24
N HIS A 66 -3.38 0.84 0.21
CA HIS A 66 -3.90 -0.27 -0.58
C HIS A 66 -5.14 0.16 -1.36
N LEU A 67 -5.24 -0.29 -2.61
CA LEU A 67 -6.45 -0.12 -3.39
C LEU A 67 -7.58 -0.95 -2.76
N GLU A 68 -8.72 -0.33 -2.46
CA GLU A 68 -9.89 -1.03 -1.94
C GLU A 68 -10.81 -1.53 -3.06
N TYR A 69 -11.69 -2.47 -2.70
CA TYR A 69 -12.62 -3.05 -3.67
C TYR A 69 -13.58 -2.00 -4.22
N GLY A 70 -13.63 -1.87 -5.55
CA GLY A 70 -14.51 -0.95 -6.24
C GLY A 70 -13.92 0.44 -6.46
N GLU A 71 -12.72 0.74 -5.94
CA GLU A 71 -12.04 2.00 -6.19
C GLU A 71 -11.25 1.96 -7.51
N THR A 72 -11.22 3.11 -8.18
CA THR A 72 -10.16 3.47 -9.11
C THR A 72 -8.88 3.85 -8.35
N PRO A 73 -7.68 3.74 -8.96
CA PRO A 73 -6.44 4.22 -8.33
C PRO A 73 -6.52 5.70 -7.93
N GLU A 74 -7.18 6.53 -8.73
CA GLU A 74 -7.40 7.94 -8.46
C GLU A 74 -8.27 8.18 -7.21
N GLU A 75 -9.36 7.42 -7.04
CA GLU A 75 -10.21 7.49 -5.84
C GLU A 75 -9.45 7.08 -4.58
N CYS A 76 -8.68 5.98 -4.66
CA CYS A 76 -7.79 5.55 -3.58
C CYS A 76 -6.75 6.62 -3.23
N ALA A 77 -6.13 7.26 -4.22
CA ALA A 77 -5.18 8.34 -3.98
C ALA A 77 -5.81 9.53 -3.25
N VAL A 78 -7.04 9.91 -3.61
CA VAL A 78 -7.79 10.99 -2.94
C VAL A 78 -8.12 10.62 -1.50
N ARG A 79 -8.59 9.39 -1.24
CA ARG A 79 -8.91 8.88 0.09
C ARG A 79 -7.68 8.86 1.00
N GLU A 80 -6.61 8.20 0.57
CA GLU A 80 -5.38 8.04 1.35
C GLU A 80 -4.72 9.39 1.67
N MET A 81 -4.70 10.33 0.71
CA MET A 81 -4.22 11.69 0.95
C MET A 81 -4.98 12.38 2.09
N LEU A 82 -6.31 12.25 2.10
CA LEU A 82 -7.14 12.84 3.14
C LEU A 82 -6.91 12.16 4.49
N GLU A 83 -6.85 10.83 4.52
CA GLU A 83 -6.67 10.04 5.75
C GLU A 83 -5.30 10.23 6.40
N GLU A 84 -4.22 10.18 5.61
CA GLU A 84 -2.85 10.23 6.15
C GLU A 84 -2.38 11.67 6.43
N THR A 85 -2.86 12.65 5.66
CA THR A 85 -2.31 14.01 5.69
C THR A 85 -3.32 15.10 6.01
N GLY A 86 -4.62 14.81 5.91
CA GLY A 86 -5.70 15.81 6.05
C GLY A 86 -5.82 16.77 4.87
N LEU A 87 -5.04 16.60 3.79
CA LEU A 87 -5.04 17.46 2.61
C LEU A 87 -5.90 16.90 1.49
N ARG A 88 -6.53 17.79 0.71
CA ARG A 88 -7.32 17.43 -0.47
C ARG A 88 -6.45 17.39 -1.72
N LEU A 89 -6.69 16.38 -2.55
CA LEU A 89 -6.04 16.17 -3.84
C LEU A 89 -7.04 16.44 -4.96
N SER A 90 -6.64 17.27 -5.92
CA SER A 90 -7.41 17.59 -7.12
C SER A 90 -6.66 17.14 -8.38
N ASN A 91 -7.39 16.98 -9.49
CA ASN A 91 -6.85 16.51 -10.78
C ASN A 91 -6.00 15.23 -10.69
N PRO A 92 -6.46 14.17 -9.96
CA PRO A 92 -5.70 12.93 -9.84
C PRO A 92 -5.61 12.24 -11.21
N ARG A 93 -4.42 11.77 -11.55
CA ARG A 93 -4.17 11.00 -12.77
C ARG A 93 -3.12 9.93 -12.52
N CYS A 94 -3.37 8.72 -12.98
CA CYS A 94 -2.34 7.70 -13.08
C CYS A 94 -1.19 8.19 -13.99
N VAL A 95 0.04 8.11 -13.49
CA VAL A 95 1.26 8.54 -14.22
C VAL A 95 2.27 7.42 -14.43
N ALA A 96 2.24 6.38 -13.60
CA ALA A 96 3.12 5.23 -13.74
C ALA A 96 2.54 4.00 -13.05
N VAL A 97 2.99 2.82 -13.50
CA VAL A 97 2.72 1.54 -12.84
C VAL A 97 4.06 0.82 -12.69
N GLU A 98 4.34 0.34 -11.48
CA GLU A 98 5.55 -0.41 -11.17
C GLU A 98 5.21 -1.81 -10.67
N ASN A 99 6.00 -2.78 -11.09
CA ASN A 99 5.94 -4.16 -10.61
C ASN A 99 7.08 -4.42 -9.62
N CYS A 100 6.80 -4.29 -8.32
CA CYS A 100 7.77 -4.44 -7.24
C CYS A 100 7.75 -5.86 -6.66
N VAL A 101 8.78 -6.65 -6.97
CA VAL A 101 8.97 -8.00 -6.39
C VAL A 101 10.17 -7.96 -5.45
N TRP A 102 9.94 -8.18 -4.16
CA TRP A 102 11.02 -8.23 -3.17
C TRP A 102 11.62 -9.62 -3.08
N GLN A 103 12.94 -9.69 -3.21
CA GLN A 103 13.72 -10.92 -3.15
C GLN A 103 14.38 -11.09 -1.77
N PRO A 104 14.71 -12.33 -1.37
CA PRO A 104 15.50 -12.59 -0.16
C PRO A 104 16.81 -11.78 -0.13
N PRO A 105 17.27 -11.32 1.04
CA PRO A 105 16.79 -11.64 2.39
C PRO A 105 15.56 -10.84 2.85
N ALA A 106 15.03 -9.93 2.03
CA ALA A 106 13.80 -9.21 2.37
C ALA A 106 12.60 -10.17 2.43
N PRO A 107 11.56 -9.88 3.26
CA PRO A 107 10.34 -10.67 3.25
C PRO A 107 9.74 -10.73 1.85
N GLN A 108 9.34 -11.93 1.39
CA GLN A 108 8.69 -12.11 0.10
C GLN A 108 7.42 -11.25 0.06
N ARG A 109 7.43 -10.24 -0.82
CA ARG A 109 6.28 -9.39 -1.12
C ARG A 109 6.29 -9.08 -2.59
N HIS A 110 5.09 -9.01 -3.15
CA HIS A 110 4.87 -8.60 -4.52
C HIS A 110 3.78 -7.53 -4.51
N TYR A 111 4.14 -6.35 -4.97
CA TYR A 111 3.21 -5.26 -5.21
C TYR A 111 3.20 -4.85 -6.67
N VAL A 112 2.02 -4.57 -7.19
CA VAL A 112 1.84 -3.68 -8.34
C VAL A 112 1.47 -2.33 -7.77
N THR A 113 2.35 -1.34 -7.92
CA THR A 113 2.12 0.01 -7.38
C THR A 113 1.69 0.92 -8.52
N VAL A 114 0.51 1.53 -8.39
CA VAL A 114 0.03 2.58 -9.29
C VAL A 114 0.41 3.93 -8.70
N PHE A 115 1.16 4.73 -9.45
CA PHE A 115 1.50 6.09 -9.03
C PHE A 115 0.50 7.07 -9.62
N VAL A 116 -0.12 7.86 -8.73
CA VAL A 116 -1.09 8.88 -9.09
C VAL A 116 -0.49 10.25 -8.77
N ALA A 117 -0.51 11.15 -9.74
CA ALA A 117 -0.13 12.55 -9.54
C ALA A 117 -1.37 13.43 -9.41
N GLY A 118 -1.28 14.46 -8.57
CA GLY A 118 -2.37 15.42 -8.38
C GLY A 118 -1.89 16.71 -7.73
N GLU A 119 -2.82 17.64 -7.59
CA GLU A 119 -2.59 19.00 -7.09
C GLU A 119 -3.20 19.16 -5.70
N LEU A 120 -2.39 19.66 -4.76
CA LEU A 120 -2.85 20.00 -3.41
C LEU A 120 -3.73 21.24 -3.47
N GLU A 121 -4.94 21.13 -2.94
CA GLU A 121 -5.79 22.29 -2.67
C GLU A 121 -5.21 23.03 -1.47
N VAL A 122 -4.68 24.22 -1.71
CA VAL A 122 -4.27 25.12 -0.64
C VAL A 122 -5.50 25.95 -0.27
N GLY A 123 -5.99 25.80 0.96
CA GLY A 123 -7.08 26.63 1.47
C GLY A 123 -6.80 28.12 1.24
N ALA A 124 -7.83 28.84 0.78
CA ALA A 124 -7.82 30.29 0.61
C ALA A 124 -7.72 31.01 1.97
#